data_AF-A0A9X8MHH2-F1
#
_entry.id   AF-A0A9X8MHH2-F1
#
_cell.length_a   1.000
_cell.length_b   1.000
_cell.length_c   1.000
_cell.angle_alpha   90.00
_cell.angle_beta   90.00
_cell.angle_gamma   90.00
#
_symmetry.space_group_name_H-M   'P 1'
#
loop_
_entity.id
_entity.type
_entity.pdbx_description
1 polymer ?
#
loop_
_entity_poly.entity_id
_entity_poly.type
_entity_poly.pdbx_seq_one_letter_code
_entity_poly.pdbx_strand_id
1 'polypeptide(L)'
;MDATKPLYKLAVTPSGRRLWTYMAAILEVTEMDQGKPFPLKRFFGNFQTHLDNGRIEIVSEGYRLTQTGQDYFLSRYETESSQRIERAAVEQMIISIRSGVGEGDWVAVT
;
A
#
# COMPACT_ATOMS: atom_id res chain seq x y z
N MET A 1 0.92 26.36 -1.20
CA MET A 1 0.75 25.27 -2.16
C MET A 1 1.63 24.14 -1.69
N ASP A 2 1.09 23.16 -0.99
CA ASP A 2 1.85 21.94 -0.69
C ASP A 2 2.04 21.21 -2.00
N ALA A 3 3.23 21.32 -2.57
CA ALA A 3 3.63 20.45 -3.66
C ALA A 3 3.53 19.03 -3.10
N THR A 4 2.54 18.26 -3.58
CA THR A 4 2.37 16.86 -3.20
C THR A 4 3.70 16.19 -3.46
N LYS A 5 4.43 15.82 -2.39
CA LYS A 5 5.76 15.24 -2.54
C LYS A 5 5.65 14.03 -3.47
N PRO A 6 6.54 13.89 -4.46
CA PRO A 6 6.48 12.77 -5.38
C PRO A 6 6.57 11.47 -4.58
N LEU A 7 5.67 10.54 -4.88
CA LEU A 7 5.75 9.16 -4.40
C LEU A 7 6.51 8.32 -5.42
N TYR A 8 7.11 7.25 -4.94
CA TYR A 8 7.87 6.29 -5.73
C TYR A 8 7.33 4.89 -5.52
N LYS A 9 7.35 4.08 -6.57
CA LYS A 9 6.98 2.67 -6.52
C LYS A 9 8.15 1.80 -6.94
N LEU A 10 8.13 0.54 -6.53
CA LEU A 10 9.05 -0.44 -7.08
C LEU A 10 8.68 -0.70 -8.54
N ALA A 11 9.69 -0.69 -9.42
CA ALA A 11 9.52 -0.98 -10.85
C ALA A 11 8.92 -2.38 -11.08
N VAL A 12 9.27 -3.32 -10.20
CA VAL A 12 8.71 -4.67 -10.15
C VAL A 12 7.95 -4.86 -8.85
N THR A 13 6.70 -5.31 -8.94
CA THR A 13 5.91 -5.64 -7.75
C THR A 13 6.59 -6.78 -6.98
N PRO A 14 6.93 -6.59 -5.69
CA PRO A 14 7.57 -7.63 -4.89
C PRO A 14 6.63 -8.80 -4.61
N SER A 15 7.17 -9.88 -4.03
CA SER A 15 6.42 -11.08 -3.64
C SER A 15 6.57 -11.39 -2.14
N GLY A 16 5.77 -12.34 -1.64
CA GLY A 16 5.83 -12.82 -0.25
C GLY A 16 5.68 -11.72 0.80
N ARG A 17 6.47 -11.81 1.89
CA ARG A 17 6.43 -10.82 2.98
C ARG A 17 6.71 -9.39 2.51
N ARG A 18 7.63 -9.21 1.54
CA ARG A 18 7.95 -7.88 1.00
C ARG A 18 6.75 -7.27 0.30
N LEU A 19 5.91 -8.06 -0.40
CA LEU A 19 4.64 -7.59 -0.97
C LEU A 19 3.67 -7.10 0.11
N TRP A 20 3.54 -7.85 1.21
CA TRP A 20 2.63 -7.48 2.28
C TRP A 20 3.06 -6.20 2.97
N THR A 21 4.36 -6.05 3.25
CA THR A 21 4.98 -4.82 3.78
C THR A 21 4.79 -3.66 2.81
N TYR A 22 5.00 -3.90 1.52
CA TYR A 22 4.85 -2.89 0.47
C TYR A 22 3.40 -2.39 0.35
N MET A 23 2.42 -3.30 0.38
CA MET A 23 1.00 -2.93 0.41
C MET A 23 0.66 -2.11 1.64
N ALA A 24 1.07 -2.53 2.84
CA ALA A 24 0.81 -1.77 4.06
C ALA A 24 1.39 -0.35 3.99
N ALA A 25 2.63 -0.21 3.51
CA ALA A 25 3.26 1.08 3.33
C ALA A 25 2.50 1.98 2.34
N ILE A 26 2.02 1.41 1.22
CA ILE A 26 1.23 2.15 0.23
C ILE A 26 -0.08 2.65 0.83
N LEU A 27 -0.79 1.79 1.58
CA LEU A 27 -2.05 2.18 2.21
C LEU A 27 -1.85 3.37 3.16
N GLU A 28 -0.76 3.37 3.95
CA GLU A 28 -0.46 4.45 4.89
C GLU A 28 0.02 5.74 4.21
N VAL A 29 0.90 5.69 3.20
CA VAL A 29 1.35 6.92 2.50
C VAL A 29 0.27 7.55 1.63
N THR A 30 -0.73 6.76 1.23
CA THR A 30 -1.90 7.23 0.47
C THR A 30 -3.10 7.53 1.37
N GLU A 31 -2.97 7.31 2.68
CA GLU A 31 -4.01 7.49 3.70
C GLU A 31 -5.29 6.64 3.42
N MET A 32 -5.16 5.59 2.60
CA MET A 32 -6.25 4.65 2.34
C MET A 32 -6.61 3.83 3.58
N ASP A 33 -5.65 3.61 4.49
CA ASP A 33 -5.87 3.03 5.82
C ASP A 33 -6.81 3.89 6.68
N GLN A 34 -6.88 5.19 6.43
CA GLN A 34 -7.81 6.14 7.05
C GLN A 34 -9.08 6.35 6.23
N GLY A 35 -9.30 5.55 5.19
CA GLY A 35 -10.47 5.64 4.32
C GLY A 35 -10.41 6.75 3.28
N LYS A 36 -9.25 7.37 3.02
CA LYS A 36 -9.12 8.28 1.88
C LYS A 36 -9.08 7.50 0.56
N PRO A 37 -9.67 8.05 -0.52
CA PRO A 37 -9.58 7.41 -1.82
C PRO A 37 -8.23 7.71 -2.50
N PHE A 38 -7.70 6.73 -3.24
CA PHE A 38 -6.48 6.88 -4.01
C PHE A 38 -6.52 6.07 -5.32
N PRO A 39 -5.91 6.54 -6.43
CA PRO A 39 -5.79 5.78 -7.67
C PRO A 39 -4.74 4.66 -7.55
N LEU A 40 -5.04 3.60 -6.78
CA LEU A 40 -4.13 2.49 -6.44
C LEU A 40 -3.47 1.79 -7.65
N LYS A 41 -4.09 1.84 -8.83
CA LYS A 41 -3.49 1.39 -10.11
C LYS A 41 -2.15 2.03 -10.42
N ARG A 42 -1.87 3.21 -9.87
CA ARG A 42 -0.57 3.87 -10.00
C ARG A 42 0.55 3.05 -9.34
N PHE A 43 0.25 2.31 -8.28
CA PHE A 43 1.19 1.43 -7.59
C PHE A 43 1.10 -0.05 -8.02
N PHE A 44 -0.10 -0.60 -8.17
CA PHE A 44 -0.32 -2.03 -8.44
C PHE A 44 -1.13 -2.26 -9.72
N GLY A 45 -0.64 -3.14 -10.58
CA GLY A 45 -1.38 -3.58 -11.77
C GLY A 45 -2.52 -4.55 -11.46
N ASN A 46 -2.41 -5.35 -10.39
CA ASN A 46 -3.41 -6.35 -10.02
C ASN A 46 -3.69 -6.34 -8.51
N PHE A 47 -4.95 -6.05 -8.16
CA PHE A 47 -5.51 -6.16 -6.82
C PHE A 47 -6.97 -6.64 -6.89
N GLN A 48 -7.33 -7.36 -7.96
CA GLN A 48 -8.71 -7.76 -8.24
C GLN A 48 -9.29 -8.62 -7.12
N THR A 49 -8.50 -9.53 -6.54
CA THR A 49 -8.92 -10.33 -5.38
C THR A 49 -9.34 -9.47 -4.17
N HIS A 50 -8.81 -8.26 -4.00
CA HIS A 50 -9.26 -7.36 -2.94
C HIS A 50 -10.58 -6.66 -3.28
N LEU A 51 -10.84 -6.38 -4.57
CA LEU A 51 -12.13 -5.90 -5.04
C LEU A 51 -13.20 -6.98 -4.88
N ASP A 52 -12.92 -8.20 -5.36
CA ASP A 52 -13.87 -9.32 -5.36
C ASP A 52 -14.29 -9.72 -3.93
N ASN A 53 -13.37 -9.59 -2.97
CA ASN A 53 -13.63 -9.89 -1.56
C ASN A 53 -14.16 -8.69 -0.76
N GLY A 54 -14.52 -7.58 -1.42
CA GLY A 54 -15.09 -6.40 -0.77
C GLY A 54 -14.15 -5.69 0.20
N ARG A 55 -12.84 -5.87 0.06
CA ARG A 55 -11.81 -5.20 0.88
C ARG A 55 -11.48 -3.80 0.36
N ILE A 56 -11.58 -3.65 -0.96
CA ILE A 56 -11.43 -2.39 -1.66
C ILE A 56 -12.73 -2.14 -2.42
N GLU A 57 -13.16 -0.89 -2.46
CA GLU A 57 -14.27 -0.44 -3.31
C GLU A 57 -13.81 0.63 -4.29
N ILE A 58 -14.56 0.78 -5.38
CA ILE A 58 -14.33 1.79 -6.41
C ILE A 58 -15.15 3.04 -6.07
N VAL A 59 -14.50 4.19 -6.11
CA VAL A 59 -15.11 5.51 -5.88
C VAL A 59 -14.64 6.50 -6.95
N SER A 60 -15.23 7.69 -7.01
CA SER A 60 -14.94 8.70 -8.04
C SER A 60 -13.46 9.05 -8.18
N GLU A 61 -12.73 9.08 -7.07
CA GLU A 61 -11.31 9.47 -6.98
C GLU A 61 -10.35 8.27 -7.10
N GLY A 62 -10.88 7.05 -7.30
CA GLY A 62 -10.10 5.83 -7.48
C GLY A 62 -10.62 4.68 -6.62
N TYR A 63 -9.85 4.33 -5.59
CA TYR A 63 -10.10 3.16 -4.74
C TYR A 63 -10.00 3.53 -3.27
N ARG A 64 -10.82 2.91 -2.43
CA ARG A 64 -10.82 3.12 -0.98
C ARG A 64 -10.89 1.78 -0.25
N LEU A 65 -10.31 1.68 0.93
CA LEU A 65 -10.55 0.53 1.82
C LEU A 65 -11.95 0.60 2.43
N THR A 66 -12.66 -0.51 2.37
CA THR A 66 -13.85 -0.73 3.21
C THR A 66 -13.41 -1.04 4.65
N GLN A 67 -14.35 -1.08 5.60
CA GLN A 67 -14.05 -1.54 6.97
C GLN A 67 -13.44 -2.95 6.95
N THR A 68 -14.00 -3.86 6.16
CA THR A 68 -13.46 -5.22 5.96
C THR A 68 -12.03 -5.21 5.42
N GLY A 69 -11.71 -4.26 4.54
CA GLY A 69 -10.35 -4.06 4.05
C GLY A 69 -9.39 -3.59 5.14
N GLN A 70 -9.81 -2.60 5.93
CA GLN A 70 -9.02 -2.08 7.06
C GLN A 70 -8.71 -3.20 8.05
N ASP A 71 -9.71 -3.96 8.49
CA ASP A 71 -9.55 -5.08 9.42
C ASP A 71 -8.60 -6.14 8.83
N TYR A 72 -8.79 -6.48 7.56
CA TYR A 72 -7.94 -7.44 6.86
C TYR A 72 -6.47 -7.01 6.83
N PHE A 73 -6.17 -5.76 6.45
CA PHE A 73 -4.78 -5.31 6.38
C PHE A 73 -4.17 -5.06 7.76
N LEU A 74 -4.96 -4.60 8.75
CA LEU A 74 -4.52 -4.40 10.13
C LEU A 74 -4.14 -5.72 10.81
N SER A 75 -4.90 -6.80 10.56
CA SER A 75 -4.61 -8.13 11.11
C SER A 75 -3.22 -8.67 10.75
N ARG A 76 -2.55 -8.12 9.73
CA ARG A 76 -1.18 -8.50 9.36
C ARG A 76 -0.13 -8.07 10.38
N TYR A 77 -0.47 -7.18 11.31
CA TYR A 77 0.42 -6.82 12.41
C TYR A 77 0.29 -7.76 13.61
N GLU A 78 -0.73 -8.63 13.62
CA GLU A 78 -0.96 -9.59 14.70
C GLU A 78 0.06 -10.74 14.66
N THR A 79 0.45 -11.24 15.83
CA THR A 79 1.45 -12.31 15.97
C THR A 79 1.05 -13.61 15.28
N GLU A 80 -0.24 -13.94 15.28
CA GLU A 80 -0.80 -15.17 14.71
C GLU A 80 -1.02 -15.09 13.19
N SER A 81 -0.77 -13.93 12.58
CA SER A 81 -0.99 -13.76 11.15
C SER A 81 0.00 -14.59 10.33
N SER A 82 -0.51 -15.48 9.47
CA SER A 82 0.32 -16.16 8.47
C SER A 82 0.97 -15.19 7.48
N GLN A 83 0.43 -13.97 7.39
CA GLN A 83 0.94 -12.87 6.57
C GLN A 83 1.59 -11.77 7.41
N ARG A 84 2.18 -12.13 8.56
CA ARG A 84 2.73 -11.17 9.52
C ARG A 84 3.78 -10.25 8.89
N ILE A 85 3.64 -8.96 9.16
CA ILE A 85 4.57 -7.88 8.82
C ILE A 85 4.99 -7.11 10.08
N GLU A 86 6.16 -6.48 10.03
CA GLU A 86 6.71 -5.71 11.15
C GLU A 86 6.51 -4.21 10.92
N ARG A 87 6.13 -3.48 11.98
CA ARG A 87 5.95 -2.02 11.91
C ARG A 87 7.20 -1.31 11.38
N ALA A 88 8.37 -1.64 11.91
CA ALA A 88 9.64 -1.06 11.51
C ALA A 88 9.97 -1.30 10.03
N ALA A 89 9.65 -2.48 9.49
CA ALA A 89 9.88 -2.77 8.08
C ALA A 89 8.98 -1.91 7.17
N VAL A 90 7.74 -1.67 7.60
CA VAL A 90 6.82 -0.82 6.85
C VAL A 90 7.22 0.65 6.96
N GLU A 91 7.73 1.13 8.10
CA GLU A 91 8.29 2.49 8.23
C GLU A 91 9.46 2.73 7.27
N GLN A 92 10.37 1.76 7.15
CA GLN A 92 11.46 1.83 6.18
C GLN A 92 10.94 1.84 4.73
N MET A 93 9.90 1.06 4.44
CA MET A 93 9.25 1.05 3.15
C MET A 93 8.55 2.38 2.85
N ILE A 94 7.93 3.04 3.83
CA ILE A 94 7.34 4.37 3.71
C ILE A 94 8.40 5.40 3.35
N ILE A 95 9.57 5.37 4.02
CA ILE A 95 10.71 6.23 3.68
C ILE A 95 11.12 6.01 2.22
N SER A 96 11.21 4.76 1.79
CA SER A 96 11.57 4.41 0.42
C SER A 96 10.55 4.91 -0.61
N ILE A 97 9.25 4.73 -0.34
CA ILE A 97 8.17 5.25 -1.19
C ILE A 97 8.20 6.79 -1.26
N ARG A 98 8.59 7.48 -0.19
CA ARG A 98 8.65 8.95 -0.16
C ARG A 98 9.93 9.55 -0.76
N SER A 99 11.00 8.78 -0.84
CA SER A 99 12.32 9.27 -1.28
C SER A 99 12.80 8.69 -2.61
N GLY A 100 12.27 7.54 -3.02
CA GLY A 100 12.78 6.78 -4.15
C GLY A 100 14.12 6.10 -3.86
N VAL A 101 14.52 5.97 -2.59
CA VAL A 101 15.79 5.39 -2.16
C VAL A 101 15.52 4.17 -1.27
N GLY A 102 16.22 3.07 -1.53
CA GLY A 102 16.10 1.83 -0.75
C GLY A 102 16.48 0.61 -1.58
N GLU A 103 16.21 -0.57 -1.06
CA GLU A 103 16.41 -1.81 -1.82
C GLU A 103 15.42 -1.89 -3.00
N GLY A 104 15.92 -2.26 -4.18
CA GLY A 104 15.16 -2.40 -5.42
C GLY A 104 15.13 -1.13 -6.28
N ASP A 105 14.58 -1.25 -7.49
CA ASP A 105 14.49 -0.14 -8.43
C ASP A 105 13.23 0.68 -8.17
N TRP A 106 13.40 1.94 -7.80
CA TRP A 106 12.31 2.86 -7.50
C TRP A 106 12.05 3.82 -8.66
N VAL A 107 10.79 3.93 -9.07
CA VAL A 107 10.35 4.81 -10.16
C VAL A 107 9.28 5.76 -9.67
N ALA A 108 9.28 6.99 -10.17
CA ALA A 108 8.28 7.99 -9.79
C ALA A 108 6.86 7.51 -10.14
N VAL A 109 5.92 7.75 -9.24
CA VAL A 109 4.50 7.50 -9.44
C VAL A 109 3.93 8.65 -10.28
N THR A 110 3.56 8.35 -11.53
CA THR A 110 2.90 9.27 -12.47
C THR A 110 1.38 9.21 -12.36
#